data_AF-A0A8G1X8H7-F1
#
_entry.id   AF-A0A8G1X8H7-F1
#
_cell.length_a   1.000
_cell.length_b   1.000
_cell.length_c   1.000
_cell.angle_alpha   90.00
_cell.angle_beta   90.00
_cell.angle_gamma   90.00
#
_symmetry.space_group_name_H-M   'P 1'
#
loop_
_entity.id
_entity.type
_entity.pdbx_description
1 polymer ?
#
loop_
_entity_poly.entity_id
_entity_poly.type
_entity_poly.pdbx_seq_one_letter_code
_entity_poly.pdbx_strand_id
1 'polypeptide(L)'
;MCQFVCLFVLCGVVSCLMMLLSSGNPLGSWVGGLVGGKGAGVEMIGSTGLHREPWPELLPDGRPALILLQAPDRQVLAADGWVGLKTIRHCADAATEAHPGWSAVLDDCRLTLHCPGGTLWFGGHVAADRHWRRRLRDHRTLLLITGSFTTPFDFRPAAQGGHLLLLTTPARLLGGP
;
A
#
# COMPACT_ATOMS: atom_id res chain seq x y z
N MET A 1 -25.43 -11.90 -13.72
CA MET A 1 -25.26 -10.43 -13.66
C MET A 1 -24.18 -9.97 -12.66
N CYS A 2 -23.26 -10.84 -12.18
CA CYS A 2 -22.18 -10.45 -11.24
C CYS A 2 -20.84 -10.10 -11.91
N GLN A 3 -20.68 -10.29 -13.22
CA GLN A 3 -19.40 -10.11 -13.92
C GLN A 3 -19.05 -8.63 -14.22
N PHE A 4 -20.04 -7.75 -14.29
CA PHE A 4 -19.83 -6.35 -14.66
C PHE A 4 -19.36 -5.47 -13.49
N VAL A 5 -19.76 -5.78 -12.25
CA VAL A 5 -19.35 -5.00 -11.07
C VAL A 5 -17.87 -5.24 -10.73
N CYS A 6 -17.38 -6.47 -10.91
CA CYS A 6 -16.00 -6.84 -10.62
C CYS A 6 -14.99 -6.23 -11.59
N LEU A 7 -15.39 -6.01 -12.86
CA LEU A 7 -14.55 -5.32 -13.82
C LEU A 7 -14.36 -3.84 -13.43
N PHE A 8 -15.35 -3.19 -12.81
CA PHE A 8 -15.21 -1.79 -12.38
C PHE A 8 -14.30 -1.62 -11.16
N VAL A 9 -14.29 -2.56 -10.23
CA VAL A 9 -13.39 -2.49 -9.07
C VAL A 9 -11.94 -2.79 -9.48
N LEU A 10 -11.70 -3.77 -10.35
CA LEU A 10 -10.35 -4.12 -10.84
C LEU A 10 -9.84 -3.16 -11.92
N CYS A 11 -10.70 -2.71 -12.83
CA CYS A 11 -10.35 -1.68 -13.80
C CYS A 11 -10.24 -0.31 -13.11
N GLY A 12 -10.99 -0.07 -12.03
CA GLY A 12 -10.80 1.08 -11.14
C GLY A 12 -9.45 1.02 -10.44
N VAL A 13 -9.11 -0.08 -9.76
CA VAL A 13 -7.81 -0.19 -9.07
C VAL A 13 -6.64 -0.16 -10.06
N VAL A 14 -6.71 -0.87 -11.19
CA VAL A 14 -5.60 -0.89 -12.17
C VAL A 14 -5.57 0.38 -13.03
N SER A 15 -6.69 0.90 -13.52
CA SER A 15 -6.70 2.15 -14.30
C SER A 15 -6.45 3.36 -13.42
N CYS A 16 -6.84 3.36 -12.13
CA CYS A 16 -6.50 4.44 -11.22
C CYS A 16 -5.07 4.34 -10.70
N LEU A 17 -4.53 3.14 -10.47
CA LEU A 17 -3.08 3.00 -10.24
C LEU A 17 -2.31 3.52 -11.47
N MET A 18 -2.78 3.21 -12.68
CA MET A 18 -2.20 3.73 -13.92
C MET A 18 -2.43 5.23 -14.11
N MET A 19 -3.56 5.81 -13.68
CA MET A 19 -3.83 7.25 -13.74
C MET A 19 -3.02 8.02 -12.67
N LEU A 20 -2.89 7.51 -11.45
CA LEU A 20 -2.01 8.07 -10.41
C LEU A 20 -0.54 8.04 -10.84
N LEU A 21 -0.13 7.00 -11.59
CA LEU A 21 1.20 6.89 -12.18
C LEU A 21 1.37 7.68 -13.49
N SER A 22 0.27 8.10 -14.14
CA SER A 22 0.29 8.93 -15.36
C SER A 22 0.10 10.42 -15.07
N SER A 23 -0.51 10.77 -13.94
CA SER A 23 -0.46 12.08 -13.30
C SER A 23 0.90 12.23 -12.62
N GLY A 24 1.96 12.34 -13.42
CA GLY A 24 3.26 12.79 -12.93
C GLY A 24 3.15 14.23 -12.44
N ASN A 25 2.67 14.42 -11.21
CA ASN A 25 2.93 15.62 -10.45
C ASN A 25 4.17 15.34 -9.61
N PRO A 26 5.34 15.93 -9.95
CA PRO A 26 6.45 15.94 -9.01
C PRO A 26 6.01 16.80 -7.82
N LEU A 27 6.15 16.26 -6.61
CA LEU A 27 6.08 16.97 -5.34
C LEU A 27 4.86 17.89 -5.15
N GLY A 28 3.94 17.46 -4.30
CA GLY A 28 3.04 18.37 -3.61
C GLY A 28 3.81 19.56 -3.01
N SER A 29 3.46 20.73 -3.54
CA SER A 29 3.79 22.07 -3.08
C SER A 29 3.83 22.18 -1.55
N TRP A 30 5.04 22.31 -1.00
CA TRP A 30 5.26 22.89 0.31
C TRP A 30 5.21 24.41 0.16
N VAL A 31 4.10 25.03 0.58
CA VAL A 31 4.05 26.48 0.80
C VAL A 31 4.82 26.77 2.09
N GLY A 32 6.09 27.13 1.94
CA GLY A 32 6.92 27.75 2.96
C GLY A 32 7.56 29.00 2.36
N GLY A 33 7.22 30.17 2.91
CA GLY A 33 7.56 31.47 2.35
C GLY A 33 9.06 31.80 2.29
N LEU A 34 9.36 32.65 1.31
CA LEU A 34 10.61 33.37 1.01
C LEU A 34 11.46 33.80 2.22
N VAL A 35 12.77 33.53 2.15
CA VAL A 35 13.84 34.54 2.28
C VAL A 35 15.02 34.11 1.38
N GLY A 36 15.52 35.06 0.58
CA GLY A 36 16.55 34.84 -0.43
C GLY A 36 17.96 34.58 0.11
N GLY A 37 18.77 33.95 -0.74
CA GLY A 37 20.20 33.74 -0.52
C GLY A 37 20.85 33.17 -1.77
N LYS A 38 21.79 33.92 -2.33
CA LYS A 38 22.47 33.70 -3.60
C LYS A 38 23.69 32.79 -3.39
N GLY A 39 23.72 31.66 -4.10
CA GLY A 39 24.92 30.87 -4.42
C GLY A 39 25.39 29.87 -3.37
N ALA A 40 25.39 28.58 -3.72
CA ALA A 40 26.40 27.56 -3.42
C ALA A 40 25.84 26.16 -3.76
N GLY A 41 26.72 25.29 -4.26
CA GLY A 41 26.69 23.83 -4.16
C GLY A 41 25.35 23.11 -4.36
N VAL A 42 25.27 22.28 -5.40
CA VAL A 42 24.42 21.08 -5.36
C VAL A 42 24.94 20.20 -4.23
N GLU A 43 24.39 20.41 -3.04
CA GLU A 43 24.48 19.48 -1.93
C GLU A 43 23.43 18.41 -2.20
N MET A 44 23.87 17.25 -2.69
CA MET A 44 23.03 16.06 -2.68
C MET A 44 22.74 15.74 -1.23
N ILE A 45 21.55 16.13 -0.75
CA ILE A 45 21.01 15.68 0.51
C ILE A 45 20.87 14.17 0.38
N GLY A 46 21.84 13.44 0.94
CA GLY A 46 21.82 12.00 1.05
C GLY A 46 20.57 11.59 1.83
N SER A 47 19.53 11.19 1.11
CA SER A 47 18.27 10.71 1.67
C SER A 47 18.43 9.29 2.20
N THR A 48 19.28 9.08 3.21
CA THR A 48 19.47 7.77 3.86
C THR A 48 18.30 7.34 4.76
N GLY A 49 17.13 7.99 4.69
CA GLY A 49 15.98 7.70 5.57
C GLY A 49 14.65 7.35 4.88
N LEU A 50 14.47 7.60 3.58
CA LEU A 50 13.15 7.51 2.93
C LEU A 50 12.86 6.17 2.21
N HIS A 51 13.79 5.21 2.24
CA HIS A 51 13.81 4.12 1.27
C HIS A 51 13.12 2.81 1.68
N ARG A 52 12.47 2.71 2.84
CA ARG A 52 11.90 1.43 3.32
C ARG A 52 10.54 1.49 4.00
N GLU A 53 10.00 2.68 4.24
CA GLU A 53 8.73 2.78 4.96
C GLU A 53 7.56 2.33 4.06
N PRO A 54 6.57 1.61 4.61
CA PRO A 54 5.38 1.26 3.87
C PRO A 54 4.63 2.52 3.44
N TRP A 55 4.13 2.52 2.21
CA TRP A 55 3.39 3.65 1.66
C TRP A 55 1.88 3.40 1.79
N PRO A 56 1.17 4.15 2.65
CA PRO A 56 -0.28 4.10 2.73
C PRO A 56 -0.90 4.80 1.52
N GLU A 57 -1.85 4.14 0.87
CA GLU A 57 -2.58 4.65 -0.29
C GLU A 57 -4.08 4.47 -0.08
N LEU A 58 -4.90 5.37 -0.62
CA LEU A 58 -6.35 5.21 -0.68
C LEU A 58 -6.77 4.85 -2.10
N LEU A 59 -7.45 3.71 -2.24
CA LEU A 59 -8.04 3.33 -3.51
C LEU A 59 -9.23 4.26 -3.84
N PRO A 60 -9.62 4.36 -5.13
CA PRO A 60 -10.74 5.21 -5.56
C PRO A 60 -12.08 4.88 -4.89
N ASP A 61 -12.27 3.63 -4.48
CA ASP A 61 -13.45 3.15 -3.75
C ASP A 61 -13.38 3.47 -2.24
N GLY A 62 -12.33 4.16 -1.80
CA GLY A 62 -12.10 4.55 -0.41
C GLY A 62 -11.44 3.47 0.44
N ARG A 63 -11.12 2.29 -0.12
CA ARG A 63 -10.44 1.25 0.65
C ARG A 63 -8.99 1.63 0.94
N PRO A 64 -8.51 1.43 2.17
CA PRO A 64 -7.11 1.63 2.51
C PRO A 64 -6.25 0.51 1.94
N ALA A 65 -5.17 0.90 1.29
CA ALA A 65 -4.12 0.01 0.83
C ALA A 65 -2.78 0.38 1.47
N LEU A 66 -1.88 -0.59 1.57
CA LEU A 66 -0.52 -0.42 2.01
C LEU A 66 0.42 -1.08 1.01
N ILE A 67 1.31 -0.28 0.43
CA ILE A 67 2.33 -0.75 -0.50
C ILE A 67 3.60 -1.04 0.29
N LEU A 68 4.03 -2.29 0.23
CA LEU A 68 5.20 -2.82 0.94
C LEU A 68 6.27 -3.22 -0.06
N LEU A 69 7.42 -2.55 0.02
CA LEU A 69 8.61 -2.94 -0.75
C LEU A 69 9.07 -4.35 -0.35
N GLN A 70 9.55 -5.10 -1.33
CA GLN A 70 10.16 -6.41 -1.07
C GLN A 70 11.34 -6.25 -0.11
N ALA A 71 11.38 -7.09 0.91
CA ALA A 71 12.47 -7.13 1.87
C ALA A 71 12.79 -8.58 2.24
N PRO A 72 14.07 -8.95 2.43
CA PRO A 72 14.47 -10.34 2.64
C PRO A 72 13.93 -10.96 3.94
N ASP A 73 13.63 -10.12 4.92
CA ASP A 73 13.01 -10.44 6.20
C ASP A 73 11.48 -10.64 6.09
N ARG A 74 10.87 -10.24 4.98
CA ARG A 74 9.42 -10.33 4.73
C ARG A 74 9.14 -11.25 3.55
N GLN A 75 9.17 -12.55 3.81
CA GLN A 75 8.84 -13.55 2.81
C GLN A 75 7.34 -13.53 2.50
N VAL A 76 7.01 -13.68 1.21
CA VAL A 76 5.63 -13.66 0.71
C VAL A 76 5.35 -15.04 0.12
N LEU A 77 4.52 -15.82 0.81
CA LEU A 77 4.20 -17.19 0.41
C LEU A 77 2.76 -17.27 -0.09
N ALA A 78 2.53 -17.94 -1.22
CA ALA A 78 1.19 -18.19 -1.72
C ALA A 78 0.33 -19.00 -0.73
N ALA A 79 0.97 -19.87 0.07
CA ALA A 79 0.33 -20.64 1.14
C ALA A 79 -0.28 -19.76 2.24
N ASP A 80 0.22 -18.54 2.42
CA ASP A 80 -0.33 -17.58 3.38
C ASP A 80 -1.49 -16.78 2.77
N GLY A 81 -1.97 -17.12 1.58
CA GLY A 81 -3.11 -16.47 0.94
C GLY A 81 -2.78 -15.24 0.09
N TRP A 82 -1.50 -14.98 -0.18
CA TRP A 82 -1.10 -13.97 -1.16
C TRP A 82 -1.49 -14.41 -2.57
N VAL A 83 -2.17 -13.52 -3.30
CA VAL A 83 -2.68 -13.81 -4.64
C VAL A 83 -2.05 -12.86 -5.65
N GLY A 84 -1.57 -13.40 -6.77
CA GLY A 84 -1.07 -12.60 -7.87
C GLY A 84 -2.18 -11.81 -8.57
N LEU A 85 -1.84 -10.62 -9.06
CA LEU A 85 -2.77 -9.75 -9.80
C LEU A 85 -3.44 -10.47 -10.98
N LYS A 86 -2.71 -11.35 -11.67
CA LYS A 86 -3.23 -12.15 -12.79
C LYS A 86 -4.32 -13.14 -12.33
N THR A 87 -4.17 -13.73 -11.16
CA THR A 87 -5.14 -14.67 -10.58
C THR A 87 -6.41 -13.94 -10.13
N ILE A 88 -6.28 -12.75 -9.54
CA ILE A 88 -7.43 -11.93 -9.12
C ILE A 88 -8.31 -11.50 -10.30
N ARG A 89 -7.71 -11.24 -11.47
CA ARG A 89 -8.48 -10.97 -12.71
C ARG A 89 -9.44 -12.10 -13.08
N HIS A 90 -9.17 -13.32 -12.60
CA HIS A 90 -10.00 -14.49 -12.86
C HIS A 90 -10.89 -14.86 -11.67
N CYS A 91 -10.56 -14.40 -10.46
CA CYS A 91 -11.30 -14.65 -9.22
C CYS A 91 -11.60 -13.33 -8.50
N ALA A 92 -12.74 -12.73 -8.82
CA ALA A 92 -13.16 -11.43 -8.29
C ALA A 92 -13.26 -11.36 -6.76
N ASP A 93 -13.61 -12.48 -6.13
CA ASP A 93 -13.90 -12.53 -4.69
C ASP A 93 -12.61 -12.66 -3.85
N ALA A 94 -11.56 -13.28 -4.42
CA ALA A 94 -10.33 -13.63 -3.72
C ALA A 94 -9.51 -12.41 -3.24
N ALA A 95 -9.66 -11.25 -3.88
CA ALA A 95 -9.01 -10.01 -3.44
C ALA A 95 -9.84 -9.21 -2.43
N THR A 96 -11.12 -9.54 -2.28
CA THR A 96 -12.07 -8.73 -1.50
C THR A 96 -12.35 -9.37 -0.14
N GLU A 97 -12.28 -10.70 -0.06
CA GLU A 97 -12.40 -11.40 1.20
C GLU A 97 -11.13 -11.28 2.03
N ALA A 98 -11.32 -10.87 3.29
CA ALA A 98 -10.23 -10.73 4.24
C ALA A 98 -9.74 -12.12 4.66
N HIS A 99 -8.44 -12.38 4.52
CA HIS A 99 -7.85 -13.66 4.90
C HIS A 99 -7.87 -13.82 6.43
N PRO A 100 -8.58 -14.82 6.98
CA PRO A 100 -8.86 -14.91 8.41
C PRO A 100 -7.62 -15.20 9.26
N GLY A 101 -6.57 -15.77 8.67
CA GLY A 101 -5.29 -16.03 9.34
C GLY A 101 -4.39 -14.80 9.49
N TRP A 102 -4.64 -13.73 8.73
CA TRP A 102 -3.87 -12.49 8.86
C TRP A 102 -4.56 -11.53 9.82
N SER A 103 -3.79 -10.67 10.47
CA SER A 103 -4.36 -9.55 11.20
C SER A 103 -3.46 -8.32 11.15
N ALA A 104 -4.09 -7.16 10.98
CA ALA A 104 -3.45 -5.86 11.01
C ALA A 104 -3.93 -5.06 12.20
N VAL A 105 -2.99 -4.44 12.92
CA VAL A 105 -3.29 -3.57 14.06
C VAL A 105 -2.55 -2.26 13.87
N LEU A 106 -3.28 -1.17 13.77
CA LEU A 106 -2.70 0.17 13.78
C LEU A 106 -2.88 0.77 15.17
N ASP A 107 -1.78 1.07 15.84
CA ASP A 107 -1.73 1.78 17.12
C ASP A 107 -1.08 3.15 16.88
N ASP A 108 -1.89 4.21 16.92
CA ASP A 108 -1.55 5.56 16.47
C ASP A 108 -1.00 5.61 15.02
N CYS A 109 0.33 5.55 14.87
CA CYS A 109 1.05 5.52 13.59
C CYS A 109 1.91 4.26 13.40
N ARG A 110 1.87 3.32 14.35
CA ARG A 110 2.62 2.06 14.29
C ARG A 110 1.70 0.93 13.83
N LEU A 111 2.01 0.35 12.69
CA LEU A 111 1.30 -0.80 12.15
C LEU A 111 2.03 -2.10 12.51
N THR A 112 1.30 -3.07 13.04
CA THR A 112 1.74 -4.45 13.15
C THR A 112 0.88 -5.36 12.28
N LEU A 113 1.53 -6.22 11.50
CA LEU A 113 0.90 -7.25 10.67
C LEU A 113 1.35 -8.60 11.19
N HIS A 114 0.39 -9.49 11.42
CA HIS A 114 0.64 -10.87 11.80
C HIS A 114 0.22 -11.80 10.68
N CYS A 115 1.09 -12.76 10.34
CA CYS A 115 0.78 -13.80 9.37
C CYS A 115 -0.06 -14.92 10.02
N PRO A 116 -0.58 -15.88 9.22
CA PRO A 116 -1.21 -17.09 9.74
C PRO A 116 -0.26 -17.79 10.71
N GLY A 117 -0.77 -18.11 11.90
CA GLY A 117 0.04 -18.60 13.02
C GLY A 117 0.43 -17.53 14.05
N GLY A 118 0.11 -16.25 13.80
CA GLY A 118 0.26 -15.17 14.78
C GLY A 118 1.65 -14.54 14.85
N THR A 119 2.61 -15.04 14.07
CA THR A 119 3.96 -14.48 13.99
C THR A 119 3.92 -13.07 13.39
N LEU A 120 4.73 -12.16 13.94
CA LEU A 120 4.87 -10.81 13.42
C LEU A 120 5.55 -10.85 12.03
N TRP A 121 4.83 -10.46 11.00
CA TRP A 121 5.34 -10.37 9.63
C TRP A 121 5.87 -8.97 9.32
N PHE A 122 5.25 -7.94 9.90
CA PHE A 122 5.72 -6.57 9.79
C PHE A 122 5.39 -5.79 11.06
N GLY A 123 6.32 -4.95 11.50
CA GLY A 123 6.10 -3.99 12.56
C GLY A 123 6.88 -2.71 12.26
N GLY A 124 6.19 -1.58 12.14
CA GLY A 124 6.86 -0.33 11.81
C GLY A 124 5.94 0.87 11.78
N HIS A 125 6.55 2.05 11.61
CA HIS A 125 5.83 3.29 11.42
C HIS A 125 5.23 3.33 10.01
N VAL A 126 4.03 3.89 9.90
CA VAL A 126 3.35 4.15 8.62
C VAL A 126 2.92 5.61 8.64
N ALA A 127 3.23 6.34 7.57
CA ALA A 127 2.82 7.72 7.38
C ALA A 127 1.31 7.85 7.06
N ALA A 128 0.46 7.22 7.88
CA ALA A 128 -0.98 7.14 7.69
C ALA A 128 -1.65 8.44 8.12
N ASP A 129 -2.10 9.23 7.15
CA ASP A 129 -2.84 10.45 7.44
C ASP A 129 -4.21 10.17 8.12
N ARG A 130 -4.88 11.24 8.56
CA ARG A 130 -6.18 11.13 9.23
C ARG A 130 -7.27 10.53 8.32
N HIS A 131 -7.23 10.79 7.02
CA HIS A 131 -8.24 10.29 6.08
C HIS A 131 -8.07 8.79 5.88
N TRP A 132 -6.84 8.33 5.66
CA TRP A 132 -6.51 6.92 5.54
C TRP A 132 -6.91 6.14 6.80
N ARG A 133 -6.56 6.66 7.99
CA ARG A 133 -6.95 6.04 9.27
C ARG A 133 -8.45 5.97 9.48
N ARG A 134 -9.19 7.01 9.07
CA ARG A 134 -10.65 7.01 9.09
C ARG A 134 -11.21 5.92 8.18
N ARG A 135 -10.70 5.79 6.96
CA ARG A 135 -11.13 4.73 6.04
C ARG A 135 -10.80 3.34 6.56
N LEU A 136 -9.63 3.15 7.19
CA LEU A 136 -9.29 1.89 7.86
C LEU A 136 -10.30 1.53 8.97
N ARG A 137 -10.70 2.52 9.77
CA ARG A 137 -11.72 2.34 10.82
C ARG A 137 -13.07 1.94 10.23
N ASP A 138 -13.49 2.59 9.14
CA ASP A 138 -14.78 2.35 8.49
C ASP A 138 -14.83 0.98 7.79
N HIS A 139 -13.77 0.62 7.07
CA HIS A 139 -13.70 -0.62 6.28
C HIS A 139 -13.25 -1.85 7.06
N ARG A 140 -12.55 -1.68 8.19
CA ARG A 140 -11.98 -2.75 9.05
C ARG A 140 -11.16 -3.80 8.30
N THR A 141 -10.66 -3.43 7.13
CA THR A 141 -9.88 -4.28 6.23
C THR A 141 -8.77 -3.43 5.64
N LEU A 142 -7.63 -4.06 5.38
CA LEU A 142 -6.46 -3.44 4.79
C LEU A 142 -6.01 -4.28 3.60
N LEU A 143 -5.88 -3.65 2.44
CA LEU A 143 -5.26 -4.29 1.28
C LEU A 143 -3.74 -4.13 1.35
N LEU A 144 -3.02 -5.23 1.41
CA LEU A 144 -1.57 -5.27 1.31
C LEU A 144 -1.18 -5.50 -0.15
N ILE A 145 -0.26 -4.69 -0.66
CA ILE A 145 0.28 -4.80 -2.01
C ILE A 145 1.80 -4.93 -1.89
N THR A 146 2.34 -6.00 -2.46
CA THR A 146 3.78 -6.21 -2.58
C THR A 146 4.08 -6.88 -3.92
N GLY A 147 5.32 -7.23 -4.18
CA GLY A 147 5.75 -7.84 -5.43
C GLY A 147 7.26 -7.78 -5.58
N SER A 148 7.76 -8.13 -6.77
CA SER A 148 9.19 -8.08 -7.08
C SER A 148 9.65 -6.63 -7.34
N PHE A 149 9.54 -5.77 -6.34
CA PHE A 149 9.99 -4.38 -6.37
C PHE A 149 10.62 -4.00 -5.03
N THR A 150 11.84 -3.46 -5.08
CA THR A 150 12.61 -3.07 -3.89
C THR A 150 12.65 -1.56 -3.69
N THR A 151 12.29 -0.79 -4.71
CA THR A 151 12.17 0.66 -4.64
C THR A 151 10.79 1.13 -5.10
N PRO A 152 10.34 2.33 -4.68
CA PRO A 152 9.07 2.88 -5.15
C PRO A 152 9.00 3.05 -6.69
N PHE A 153 10.14 3.26 -7.35
CA PHE A 153 10.20 3.43 -8.80
C PHE A 153 9.93 2.12 -9.57
N ASP A 154 10.24 0.98 -8.95
CA ASP A 154 10.03 -0.35 -9.52
C ASP A 154 8.56 -0.80 -9.43
N PHE A 155 7.75 -0.11 -8.63
CA PHE A 155 6.34 -0.43 -8.42
C PHE A 155 5.55 -0.40 -9.74
N ARG A 156 5.73 0.64 -10.56
CA ARG A 156 5.02 0.77 -11.85
C ARG A 156 5.42 -0.34 -12.84
N PRO A 157 6.71 -0.58 -13.12
CA PRO A 157 7.13 -1.74 -13.91
C PRO A 157 6.56 -3.07 -13.39
N ALA A 158 6.57 -3.29 -12.07
CA ALA A 158 6.02 -4.50 -11.47
C ALA A 158 4.51 -4.64 -11.67
N ALA A 159 3.76 -3.54 -11.56
CA ALA A 159 2.33 -3.48 -11.86
C ALA A 159 2.03 -3.82 -13.32
N GLN A 160 2.79 -3.25 -14.27
CA GLN A 160 2.62 -3.50 -15.70
C GLN A 160 2.98 -4.93 -16.10
N GLY A 161 4.02 -5.51 -15.50
CA GLY A 161 4.39 -6.92 -15.69
C GLY A 161 3.43 -7.92 -15.03
N GLY A 162 2.51 -7.44 -14.19
CA GLY A 162 1.59 -8.28 -13.42
C GLY A 162 2.30 -9.08 -12.34
N HIS A 163 3.37 -8.51 -11.76
CA HIS A 163 4.18 -9.10 -10.70
C HIS A 163 3.74 -8.65 -9.29
N LEU A 164 2.60 -7.97 -9.19
CA LEU A 164 2.02 -7.60 -7.90
C LEU A 164 1.33 -8.81 -7.26
N LEU A 165 1.54 -8.91 -5.95
CA LEU A 165 0.92 -9.83 -5.03
C LEU A 165 0.05 -8.99 -4.09
N LEU A 166 -1.17 -9.47 -3.87
CA LEU A 166 -2.19 -8.78 -3.09
C LEU A 166 -2.72 -9.71 -2.01
N LEU A 167 -3.07 -9.11 -0.88
CA LEU A 167 -3.67 -9.81 0.25
C LEU A 167 -4.55 -8.82 1.01
N THR A 168 -5.82 -9.17 1.23
CA THR A 168 -6.69 -8.40 2.12
C THR A 168 -6.68 -9.02 3.50
N THR A 169 -6.43 -8.21 4.52
CA THR A 169 -6.40 -8.66 5.92
C THR A 169 -7.44 -7.89 6.75
N PRO A 170 -8.06 -8.52 7.76
CA PRO A 170 -8.76 -7.80 8.81
C PRO A 170 -7.82 -6.78 9.45
N ALA A 171 -8.35 -5.57 9.70
CA ALA A 171 -7.60 -4.49 10.29
C ALA A 171 -8.38 -3.83 11.43
N ARG A 172 -7.68 -3.52 12.51
CA ARG A 172 -8.23 -2.81 13.68
C ARG A 172 -7.32 -1.66 14.09
N LEU A 173 -7.94 -0.61 14.59
CA LEU A 173 -7.27 0.55 15.15
C LEU A 173 -7.31 0.43 16.68
N LEU A 174 -6.16 0.48 17.36
CA LEU A 174 -6.06 0.58 18.81
C LEU A 174 -5.79 2.05 19.17
N GLY A 175 -6.60 2.61 20.08
CA GLY A 175 -6.34 3.93 20.66
C GLY A 175 -6.66 5.15 19.78
N GLY A 176 -7.39 6.11 20.37
CA GLY A 176 -7.72 7.43 19.82
C GLY A 176 -9.17 7.55 19.30
N PRO A 177 -10.01 8.47 19.86
CA PRO A 177 -11.44 8.61 19.52
C PRO A 177 -11.75 8.80 18.02
#